data_AF-A0A2D9S9N5-F1
#
_entry.id   AF-A0A2D9S9N5-F1
#
_cell.length_a   1.000
_cell.length_b   1.000
_cell.length_c   1.000
_cell.angle_alpha   90.00
_cell.angle_beta   90.00
_cell.angle_gamma   90.00
#
_symmetry.space_group_name_H-M   'P 1'
#
loop_
_entity.id
_entity.type
_entity.pdbx_description
1 polymer ?
#
loop_
_entity_poly.entity_id
_entity_poly.type
_entity_poly.pdbx_seq_one_letter_code
_entity_poly.pdbx_strand_id
1 'polypeptide(L)'
;KEKRKTNSQPCGVGEAVTTSAYNLPAEHLVHVVGPDCRRPTQDQYRRELLKKSYDSLFLEVENLEPRETLVLPPLGMDVFAYPHREGARMTMEIVLAWMDEGEDPGVDMVLIVTNEQSFLKNMKTVYRESEDQFPGVDRTREYRKGKFQ
;
A
#
# COMPACT_ATOMS: atom_id res chain seq x y z
N LYS A 1 -9.31 -11.49 20.46
CA LYS A 1 -9.89 -12.62 21.24
C LYS A 1 -11.41 -12.73 21.09
N GLU A 2 -12.13 -11.63 20.88
CA GLU A 2 -13.60 -11.66 20.75
C GLU A 2 -14.09 -12.26 19.42
N LYS A 3 -13.48 -11.92 18.28
CA LYS A 3 -13.83 -12.47 16.96
C LYS A 3 -13.73 -14.01 16.87
N ARG A 4 -12.85 -14.63 17.66
CA ARG A 4 -12.75 -16.11 17.74
C ARG A 4 -13.98 -16.75 18.39
N LYS A 5 -14.66 -16.06 19.30
CA LYS A 5 -15.87 -16.58 19.96
C LYS A 5 -17.04 -16.71 18.99
N THR A 6 -17.10 -15.84 17.98
CA THR A 6 -18.14 -15.81 16.95
C THR A 6 -17.69 -16.45 15.63
N ASN A 7 -16.52 -17.10 15.62
CA ASN A 7 -15.89 -17.68 14.42
C ASN A 7 -15.77 -16.68 13.25
N SER A 8 -15.67 -15.39 13.54
CA SER A 8 -15.51 -14.36 12.52
C SER A 8 -14.05 -14.16 12.14
N GLN A 9 -13.82 -13.69 10.91
CA GLN A 9 -12.47 -13.43 10.40
C GLN A 9 -11.77 -12.38 11.26
N PRO A 10 -10.52 -12.60 11.71
CA PRO A 10 -9.77 -11.63 12.51
C PRO A 10 -9.65 -10.25 11.84
N CYS A 11 -9.47 -10.24 10.51
CA CYS A 11 -9.42 -9.06 9.66
C CYS A 11 -10.17 -9.38 8.36
N GLY A 12 -11.21 -8.59 8.04
CA GLY A 12 -12.03 -8.76 6.85
C GLY A 12 -11.41 -8.12 5.61
N VAL A 13 -11.96 -8.41 4.43
CA VAL A 13 -11.53 -7.77 3.17
C VAL A 13 -11.82 -6.26 3.22
N GLY A 14 -10.82 -5.45 2.87
CA GLY A 14 -10.91 -3.99 3.00
C GLY A 14 -10.77 -3.50 4.43
N GLU A 15 -10.23 -4.31 5.35
CA GLU A 15 -9.90 -3.89 6.71
C GLU A 15 -8.39 -4.01 6.95
N ALA A 16 -7.94 -3.34 8.02
CA ALA A 16 -6.61 -3.49 8.59
C ALA A 16 -6.72 -3.72 10.10
N VAL A 17 -5.71 -4.37 10.69
CA VAL A 17 -5.57 -4.53 12.15
C VAL A 17 -4.10 -4.47 12.55
N THR A 18 -3.79 -3.79 13.64
CA THR A 18 -2.43 -3.78 14.18
C THR A 18 -2.18 -4.90 15.21
N THR A 19 -0.97 -5.47 15.18
CA THR A 19 -0.43 -6.32 16.25
C THR A 19 0.99 -5.90 16.62
N SER A 20 1.53 -6.41 17.73
CA SER A 20 2.97 -6.28 18.02
C SER A 20 3.81 -6.87 16.89
N ALA A 21 4.99 -6.30 16.63
CA ALA A 21 5.93 -6.79 15.62
C ALA A 21 6.70 -8.06 16.04
N TYR A 22 6.63 -8.44 17.32
CA TYR A 22 7.32 -9.60 17.89
C TYR A 22 8.84 -9.53 17.68
N ASN A 23 9.44 -10.50 16.98
CA ASN A 23 10.90 -10.57 16.76
C ASN A 23 11.31 -10.00 15.39
N LEU A 24 10.44 -9.20 14.76
CA LEU A 24 10.76 -8.47 13.54
C LEU A 24 11.51 -7.18 13.89
N PRO A 25 12.39 -6.68 13.00
CA PRO A 25 13.10 -5.42 13.19
C PRO A 25 12.22 -4.18 12.93
N ALA A 26 10.90 -4.31 13.02
CA ALA A 26 9.94 -3.23 12.84
C ALA A 26 9.31 -2.89 14.20
N GLU A 27 8.91 -1.64 14.38
CA GLU A 27 8.25 -1.18 15.62
C GLU A 27 6.81 -1.70 15.70
N HIS A 28 6.10 -1.62 14.56
CA HIS A 28 4.68 -1.98 14.46
C HIS A 28 4.44 -2.92 13.29
N LEU A 29 3.38 -3.74 13.39
CA LEU A 29 2.95 -4.63 12.31
C LEU A 29 1.46 -4.44 12.03
N VAL A 30 1.14 -3.89 10.86
CA VAL A 30 -0.23 -3.70 10.38
C VAL A 30 -0.58 -4.80 9.37
N HIS A 31 -1.64 -5.55 9.65
CA HIS A 31 -2.17 -6.58 8.75
C HIS A 31 -3.30 -5.98 7.93
N VAL A 32 -3.20 -6.04 6.61
CA VAL A 32 -4.19 -5.48 5.69
C VAL A 32 -4.68 -6.56 4.76
N VAL A 33 -5.99 -6.63 4.50
CA VAL A 33 -6.56 -7.62 3.58
C VAL A 33 -7.13 -6.92 2.35
N GLY A 34 -6.48 -7.14 1.20
CA GLY A 34 -6.98 -6.74 -0.12
C GLY A 34 -8.03 -7.71 -0.70
N PRO A 35 -8.75 -7.32 -1.76
CA PRO A 35 -9.71 -8.19 -2.45
C PRO A 35 -9.03 -9.24 -3.33
N ASP A 36 -9.58 -10.46 -3.37
CA ASP A 36 -9.14 -11.52 -4.29
C ASP A 36 -9.65 -11.25 -5.72
N CYS A 37 -8.73 -10.97 -6.64
CA CYS A 37 -9.00 -10.60 -8.03
C CYS A 37 -8.60 -11.68 -9.04
N ARG A 38 -8.24 -12.91 -8.60
CA ARG A 38 -7.84 -14.01 -9.49
C ARG A 38 -8.95 -14.49 -10.41
N ARG A 39 -10.21 -14.23 -10.05
CA ARG A 39 -11.37 -14.54 -10.90
C ARG A 39 -11.70 -13.30 -11.75
N PRO A 40 -11.68 -13.41 -13.09
CA PRO A 40 -11.68 -12.26 -14.02
C PRO A 40 -13.01 -11.47 -14.11
N THR A 41 -13.83 -11.45 -13.08
CA THR A 41 -14.90 -10.46 -12.97
C THR A 41 -14.26 -9.13 -12.53
N GLN A 42 -13.90 -8.27 -13.49
CA GLN A 42 -13.52 -6.89 -13.18
C GLN A 42 -14.76 -6.15 -12.66
N ASP A 43 -14.97 -6.21 -11.36
CA ASP A 43 -16.06 -5.52 -10.68
C ASP A 43 -15.51 -4.24 -10.06
N GLN A 44 -16.22 -3.13 -10.27
CA GLN A 44 -16.05 -1.86 -9.59
C GLN A 44 -15.91 -2.05 -8.08
N TYR A 45 -16.65 -3.02 -7.52
CA TYR A 45 -16.58 -3.39 -6.11
C TYR A 45 -15.17 -3.77 -5.61
N ARG A 46 -14.36 -4.46 -6.43
CA ARG A 46 -12.98 -4.81 -6.04
C ARG A 46 -12.06 -3.60 -6.05
N ARG A 47 -12.30 -2.62 -6.92
CA ARG A 47 -11.56 -1.35 -6.93
C ARG A 47 -11.83 -0.57 -5.66
N GLU A 48 -13.10 -0.51 -5.27
CA GLU A 48 -13.54 0.14 -4.03
C GLU A 48 -12.98 -0.57 -2.80
N LEU A 49 -13.01 -1.91 -2.76
CA LEU A 49 -12.40 -2.67 -1.67
C LEU A 49 -10.89 -2.47 -1.57
N LEU A 50 -10.18 -2.38 -2.70
CA LEU A 50 -8.74 -2.14 -2.68
C LEU A 50 -8.43 -0.74 -2.13
N LYS A 51 -9.18 0.30 -2.55
CA LYS A 51 -9.07 1.64 -1.96
C LYS A 51 -9.32 1.60 -0.46
N LYS A 52 -10.41 0.95 -0.04
CA LYS A 52 -10.75 0.78 1.37
C LYS A 52 -9.64 0.04 2.16
N SER A 53 -8.94 -0.92 1.56
CA SER A 53 -7.77 -1.56 2.18
C SER A 53 -6.65 -0.57 2.47
N TYR A 54 -6.36 0.35 1.55
CA TYR A 54 -5.39 1.42 1.78
C TYR A 54 -5.89 2.40 2.84
N ASP A 55 -7.14 2.84 2.77
CA ASP A 55 -7.72 3.75 3.76
C ASP A 55 -7.63 3.16 5.17
N SER A 56 -7.93 1.85 5.31
CA SER A 56 -7.81 1.15 6.59
C SER A 56 -6.36 1.03 7.06
N LEU A 57 -5.42 0.78 6.15
CA LEU A 57 -3.99 0.77 6.45
C LEU A 57 -3.55 2.12 7.02
N PHE A 58 -3.89 3.21 6.33
CA PHE A 58 -3.50 4.56 6.74
C PHE A 58 -4.12 4.94 8.08
N LEU A 59 -5.40 4.62 8.31
CA LEU A 59 -6.02 4.84 9.61
C LEU A 59 -5.32 4.10 10.75
N GLU A 60 -4.88 2.85 10.53
CA GLU A 60 -4.08 2.14 11.54
C GLU A 60 -2.72 2.80 11.74
N VAL A 61 -2.02 3.17 10.66
CA VAL A 61 -0.72 3.87 10.71
C VAL A 61 -0.83 5.21 11.45
N GLU A 62 -1.91 5.97 11.23
CA GLU A 62 -2.25 7.23 11.89
C GLU A 62 -2.52 7.11 13.40
N ASN A 63 -2.54 5.89 13.96
CA ASN A 63 -2.61 5.67 15.40
C ASN A 63 -1.32 5.09 16.03
N LEU A 64 -0.21 5.00 15.29
CA LEU A 64 1.02 4.35 15.72
C LEU A 64 2.20 5.31 15.85
N GLU A 65 3.04 5.12 16.88
CA GLU A 65 4.27 5.90 17.08
C GLU A 65 5.40 4.98 17.57
N PRO A 66 6.63 5.07 17.04
CA PRO A 66 7.04 5.91 15.90
C PRO A 66 6.56 5.34 14.56
N ARG A 67 6.44 6.19 13.53
CA ARG A 67 5.91 5.82 12.19
C ARG A 67 6.60 6.48 10.99
N GLU A 68 7.79 7.07 11.18
CA GLU A 68 8.51 7.85 10.15
C GLU A 68 8.68 7.13 8.80
N THR A 69 8.81 5.80 8.80
CA THR A 69 8.92 4.99 7.58
C THR A 69 7.84 3.92 7.52
N LEU A 70 7.01 3.97 6.46
CA LEU A 70 6.04 2.93 6.13
C LEU A 70 6.59 2.02 5.03
N VAL A 71 6.75 0.73 5.32
CA VAL A 71 7.16 -0.27 4.32
C VAL A 71 5.97 -1.17 4.01
N LEU A 72 5.61 -1.27 2.72
CA LEU A 72 4.46 -2.06 2.28
C LEU A 72 4.70 -2.75 0.93
N PRO A 73 4.02 -3.87 0.65
CA PRO A 73 3.91 -4.38 -0.72
C PRO A 73 2.84 -3.60 -1.51
N PRO A 74 2.82 -3.72 -2.85
CA PRO A 74 1.69 -3.25 -3.65
C PRO A 74 0.47 -4.13 -3.36
N LEU A 75 -0.51 -3.58 -2.63
CA LEU A 75 -1.64 -4.35 -2.08
C LEU A 75 -2.47 -5.00 -3.18
N GLY A 76 -2.45 -6.32 -3.24
CA GLY A 76 -3.26 -7.10 -4.18
C GLY A 76 -2.63 -7.35 -5.56
N MET A 77 -1.45 -6.80 -5.85
CA MET A 77 -0.75 -6.98 -7.14
C MET A 77 0.17 -8.21 -7.17
N ASP A 78 0.00 -9.13 -6.23
CA ASP A 78 0.72 -10.41 -6.19
C ASP A 78 -0.30 -11.56 -6.24
N VAL A 79 -0.41 -12.38 -5.18
CA VAL A 79 -1.29 -13.55 -5.11
C VAL A 79 -2.76 -13.25 -5.44
N PHE A 80 -3.25 -12.05 -5.16
CA PHE A 80 -4.63 -11.65 -5.47
C PHE A 80 -4.83 -11.17 -6.91
N ALA A 81 -3.78 -11.09 -7.73
CA ALA A 81 -3.83 -10.87 -9.17
C ALA A 81 -4.61 -9.60 -9.61
N TYR A 82 -4.55 -8.53 -8.82
CA TYR A 82 -5.05 -7.23 -9.26
C TYR A 82 -4.22 -6.75 -10.48
N PRO A 83 -4.84 -6.24 -11.56
CA PRO A 83 -4.13 -5.90 -12.79
C PRO A 83 -2.99 -4.90 -12.56
N HIS A 84 -1.75 -5.25 -12.91
CA HIS A 84 -0.57 -4.45 -12.56
C HIS A 84 -0.56 -3.03 -13.13
N ARG A 85 -1.08 -2.80 -14.34
CA ARG A 85 -1.13 -1.45 -14.92
C ARG A 85 -2.08 -0.53 -14.15
N GLU A 86 -3.29 -1.01 -13.87
CA GLU A 86 -4.28 -0.29 -13.09
C GLU A 86 -3.82 -0.14 -11.63
N GLY A 87 -3.30 -1.21 -11.05
CA GLY A 87 -2.80 -1.26 -9.69
C GLY A 87 -1.64 -0.29 -9.46
N ALA A 88 -0.65 -0.24 -10.35
CA ALA A 88 0.45 0.71 -10.24
C ALA A 88 -0.03 2.16 -10.19
N ARG A 89 -0.97 2.52 -11.07
CA ARG A 89 -1.58 3.86 -11.07
C ARG A 89 -2.33 4.14 -9.77
N MET A 90 -3.19 3.21 -9.37
CA MET A 90 -3.99 3.36 -8.15
C MET A 90 -3.12 3.47 -6.90
N THR A 91 -2.09 2.63 -6.75
CA THR A 91 -1.15 2.70 -5.63
C THR A 91 -0.45 4.05 -5.57
N MET A 92 0.00 4.60 -6.70
CA MET A 92 0.62 5.93 -6.75
C MET A 92 -0.36 7.04 -6.38
N GLU A 93 -1.54 7.04 -6.99
CA GLU A 93 -2.59 8.03 -6.72
C GLU A 93 -2.95 8.07 -5.23
N ILE A 94 -3.15 6.89 -4.63
CA ILE A 94 -3.55 6.78 -3.22
C ILE A 94 -2.41 7.19 -2.27
N VAL A 95 -1.20 6.63 -2.45
CA VAL A 95 -0.09 6.87 -1.52
C VAL A 95 0.38 8.32 -1.59
N LEU A 96 0.52 8.87 -2.80
CA LEU A 96 1.02 10.24 -2.94
C LEU A 96 -0.02 11.27 -2.50
N ALA A 97 -1.31 11.04 -2.76
CA ALA A 97 -2.37 11.90 -2.21
C ALA A 97 -2.38 11.84 -0.69
N TRP A 98 -2.28 10.65 -0.08
CA TRP A 98 -2.24 10.53 1.40
C TRP A 98 -1.03 11.23 2.04
N MET A 99 0.12 11.27 1.35
CA MET A 99 1.31 11.97 1.84
C MET A 99 1.27 13.50 1.61
N ASP A 100 0.52 13.99 0.63
CA ASP A 100 0.53 15.40 0.20
C ASP A 100 -0.74 16.18 0.63
N GLU A 101 -1.87 15.48 0.77
CA GLU A 101 -3.17 16.07 1.09
C GLU A 101 -3.53 15.86 2.58
N GLY A 102 -4.09 16.89 3.21
CA GLY A 102 -4.69 16.77 4.54
C GLY A 102 -3.76 17.12 5.70
N GLU A 103 -3.93 16.42 6.83
CA GLU A 103 -3.05 16.53 7.99
C GLU A 103 -1.77 15.72 7.75
N ASP A 104 -0.64 16.22 8.25
CA ASP A 104 0.65 15.50 8.14
C ASP A 104 0.54 14.11 8.78
N PRO A 105 0.70 13.01 8.00
CA PRO A 105 0.57 11.66 8.53
C PRO A 105 1.71 11.26 9.47
N GLY A 106 2.76 12.08 9.60
CA GLY A 106 3.97 11.75 10.37
C GLY A 106 4.85 10.67 9.71
N VAL A 107 4.65 10.44 8.41
CA VAL A 107 5.38 9.47 7.60
C VAL A 107 6.21 10.20 6.55
N ASP A 108 7.53 10.22 6.75
CA ASP A 108 8.48 10.88 5.86
C ASP A 108 8.77 10.06 4.60
N MET A 109 8.66 8.72 4.70
CA MET A 109 9.01 7.82 3.60
C MET A 109 8.06 6.62 3.51
N VAL A 110 7.57 6.40 2.29
CA VAL A 110 6.83 5.17 1.94
C VAL A 110 7.68 4.32 0.99
N LEU A 111 8.07 3.12 1.45
CA LEU A 111 8.86 2.17 0.68
C LEU A 111 7.97 1.03 0.16
N ILE A 112 7.76 1.00 -1.16
CA ILE A 112 7.04 -0.08 -1.82
C ILE A 112 8.01 -1.20 -2.20
N VAL A 113 7.86 -2.38 -1.58
CA VAL A 113 8.75 -3.53 -1.79
C VAL A 113 8.01 -4.64 -2.55
N THR A 114 8.56 -5.06 -3.68
CA THR A 114 8.00 -6.17 -4.47
C THR A 114 9.03 -6.82 -5.39
N ASN A 115 8.82 -8.10 -5.70
CA ASN A 115 9.54 -8.82 -6.75
C ASN A 115 8.78 -8.82 -8.09
N GLU A 116 7.59 -8.21 -8.15
CA GLU A 116 6.75 -8.16 -9.35
C GLU A 116 7.28 -7.14 -10.37
N GLN A 117 8.08 -7.64 -11.31
CA GLN A 117 8.72 -6.82 -12.35
C GLN A 117 7.71 -6.09 -13.23
N SER A 118 6.55 -6.72 -13.48
CA SER A 118 5.46 -6.12 -14.25
C SER A 118 4.84 -4.93 -13.51
N PHE A 119 4.66 -4.99 -12.19
CA PHE A 119 4.25 -3.84 -11.38
C PHE A 119 5.29 -2.72 -11.46
N LEU A 120 6.57 -3.02 -11.22
CA LEU A 120 7.65 -2.02 -11.24
C LEU A 120 7.80 -1.34 -12.61
N LYS A 121 7.60 -2.07 -13.71
CA LYS A 121 7.60 -1.50 -15.06
C LYS A 121 6.41 -0.55 -15.25
N ASN A 122 5.22 -0.94 -14.79
CA ASN A 122 4.03 -0.11 -14.90
C ASN A 122 4.10 1.15 -14.03
N MET A 123 4.66 1.09 -12.82
CA MET A 123 4.89 2.27 -11.97
C MET A 123 5.69 3.35 -12.72
N LYS A 124 6.79 2.96 -13.36
CA LYS A 124 7.62 3.90 -14.16
C LYS A 124 6.88 4.45 -15.37
N THR A 125 6.07 3.62 -16.02
CA THR A 125 5.25 4.06 -17.15
C THR A 125 4.22 5.08 -16.68
N VAL A 126 3.51 4.78 -15.59
CA VAL A 126 2.48 5.65 -15.03
C VAL A 126 3.07 6.98 -14.60
N TYR A 127 4.18 6.98 -13.87
CA TYR A 127 4.88 8.21 -13.46
C TYR A 127 5.27 9.09 -14.66
N ARG A 128 5.68 8.49 -15.78
CA ARG A 128 6.01 9.24 -17.01
C ARG A 128 4.77 9.74 -17.74
N GLU A 129 3.74 8.91 -17.83
CA GLU A 129 2.46 9.24 -18.50
C GLU A 129 1.69 10.34 -17.77
N SER A 130 1.90 10.49 -16.46
CA SER A 130 1.32 11.58 -15.69
C SER A 130 2.05 12.92 -15.89
N GLU A 131 3.09 13.00 -16.72
CA GLU A 131 3.83 14.26 -16.99
C GLU A 131 4.24 15.01 -15.70
N ASP A 132 4.74 14.28 -14.69
CA ASP A 132 5.10 14.82 -13.38
C ASP A 132 3.93 15.53 -12.63
N GLN A 133 2.67 15.18 -12.92
CA GLN A 133 1.49 15.67 -12.18
C GLN A 133 1.29 15.00 -10.82
N PHE A 134 1.99 13.89 -10.56
CA PHE A 134 1.96 13.30 -9.23
C PHE A 134 2.72 14.18 -8.24
N PRO A 135 2.26 14.26 -6.98
CA PRO A 135 3.05 14.87 -5.93
C PRO A 135 4.42 14.16 -5.83
N GLY A 136 5.49 14.94 -5.69
CA GLY A 136 6.86 14.42 -5.55
C GLY A 136 7.65 14.28 -6.85
N VAL A 137 8.83 13.64 -6.76
CA VAL A 137 9.78 13.48 -7.88
C VAL A 137 10.32 12.05 -7.91
N ASP A 138 10.31 11.36 -9.06
CA ASP A 138 10.93 10.03 -9.19
C ASP A 138 12.44 10.11 -9.00
N ARG A 139 12.90 9.63 -7.84
CA ARG A 139 14.32 9.52 -7.49
C ARG A 139 14.87 8.10 -7.52
N THR A 140 14.17 7.14 -8.16
CA THR A 140 14.60 5.73 -8.25
C THR A 140 16.02 5.58 -8.84
N ARG A 141 16.38 6.41 -9.83
CA ARG A 141 17.72 6.39 -10.44
C ARG A 141 18.81 6.88 -9.49
N GLU A 142 18.48 7.79 -8.60
CA GLU A 142 19.40 8.38 -7.64
C GLU A 142 19.62 7.46 -6.45
N TYR A 143 18.55 6.84 -5.95
CA TYR A 143 18.61 5.76 -4.95
C TYR A 143 19.52 4.61 -5.42
N ARG A 144 19.32 4.09 -6.64
CA ARG A 144 20.16 3.01 -7.21
C ARG A 144 21.64 3.40 -7.38
N LYS A 145 21.94 4.69 -7.41
CA LYS A 145 23.32 5.22 -7.50
C LYS A 145 23.91 5.54 -6.12
N GLY A 146 23.18 5.28 -5.04
CA GLY A 146 23.62 5.55 -3.66
C GLY A 146 23.69 7.04 -3.33
N LYS A 147 22.91 7.88 -4.00
CA LYS A 147 22.90 9.33 -3.73
C LYS A 147 22.20 9.72 -2.43
N PHE A 148 21.38 8.83 -1.89
CA PHE A 148 20.72 8.93 -0.57
C PHE A 148 20.42 7.49 -0.10
N GLN A 149 20.30 7.32 1.22
CA GLN A 149 20.04 6.04 1.89
C GLN A 149 18.63 6.01 2.44
#